data_AF-A0A9X3WW46-F1
#
_entry.id   AF-A0A9X3WW46-F1
#
_cell.length_a   1.000
_cell.length_b   1.000
_cell.length_c   1.000
_cell.angle_alpha   90.00
_cell.angle_beta   90.00
_cell.angle_gamma   90.00
#
_symmetry.space_group_name_H-M   'P 1'
#
loop_
_entity.id
_entity.type
_entity.pdbx_description
1 polymer ?
#
loop_
_entity_poly.entity_id
_entity_poly.type
_entity_poly.pdbx_seq_one_letter_code
_entity_poly.pdbx_strand_id
1 'polypeptide(L)'
;MPNPNGKKGGKAHQNKVAEVAADIEKRGLEPVKEHPVDTPGGAKKRRYVDVAGLDENKKPVEFHQVGKQTKDGRPVARERKAMDDVERAKGERPTFHPYNKEK
;
A
#
# COMPACT_ATOMS: atom_id res chain seq x y z
N MET A 1 -15.06 0.77 17.57
CA MET A 1 -13.83 1.24 18.25
C MET A 1 -12.88 1.83 17.22
N PRO A 2 -12.46 3.10 17.36
CA PRO A 2 -11.36 3.63 16.55
C PRO A 2 -10.06 2.95 17.01
N ASN A 3 -9.28 2.42 16.06
CA ASN A 3 -7.97 1.85 16.34
C ASN A 3 -7.10 2.94 17.01
N PRO A 4 -6.45 2.70 18.17
CA PRO A 4 -5.65 3.70 18.87
C PRO A 4 -4.51 4.32 18.04
N ASN A 5 -4.18 3.73 16.90
CA ASN A 5 -3.16 4.22 15.96
C ASN A 5 -3.73 4.91 14.70
N GLY A 6 -5.03 5.18 14.64
CA GLY A 6 -5.67 5.91 13.54
C GLY A 6 -5.41 5.32 12.15
N LYS A 7 -5.08 6.19 11.19
CA LYS A 7 -4.80 5.85 9.77
C LYS A 7 -3.51 5.01 9.59
N LYS A 8 -2.56 5.08 10.53
CA LYS A 8 -1.23 4.46 10.43
C LYS A 8 -1.20 2.95 10.72
N GLY A 9 -2.32 2.38 11.15
CA GLY A 9 -2.40 0.96 11.52
C GLY A 9 -1.63 0.63 12.81
N GLY A 10 -1.77 -0.61 13.29
CA GLY A 10 -1.08 -1.07 14.50
C GLY A 10 0.43 -1.30 14.27
N LYS A 11 1.18 -1.60 15.34
CA LYS A 11 2.64 -1.84 15.29
C LYS A 11 3.06 -2.85 14.20
N ALA A 12 2.30 -3.93 14.02
CA ALA A 12 2.56 -4.91 12.96
C ALA A 12 2.46 -4.32 11.54
N HIS A 13 1.49 -3.43 11.31
CA HIS A 13 1.34 -2.71 10.06
C HIS A 13 2.54 -1.77 9.83
N GLN A 14 2.89 -0.97 10.84
CA GLN A 14 4.01 -0.02 10.75
C GLN A 14 5.34 -0.73 10.51
N ASN A 15 5.58 -1.87 11.15
CA ASN A 15 6.77 -2.69 10.92
C ASN A 15 6.83 -3.18 9.47
N LYS A 16 5.71 -3.67 8.92
CA LYS A 16 5.68 -4.13 7.53
C LYS A 16 5.86 -2.98 6.53
N VAL A 17 5.28 -1.82 6.79
CA VAL A 17 5.53 -0.58 6.02
C VAL A 17 7.03 -0.21 6.04
N ALA A 18 7.69 -0.31 7.19
CA ALA A 18 9.12 -0.05 7.30
C ALA A 18 9.97 -1.08 6.54
N GLU A 19 9.61 -2.36 6.61
CA GLU A 19 10.26 -3.44 5.85
C GLU A 19 10.16 -3.20 4.35
N VAL A 20 8.97 -2.83 3.86
CA VAL A 20 8.74 -2.49 2.45
C VAL A 20 9.54 -1.26 2.05
N ALA A 21 9.54 -0.20 2.86
CA ALA A 21 10.32 1.00 2.56
C ALA A 21 11.83 0.71 2.44
N ALA A 22 12.37 -0.11 3.34
CA ALA A 22 13.78 -0.52 3.27
C ALA A 22 14.09 -1.39 2.04
N ASP A 23 13.13 -2.20 1.58
CA ASP A 23 13.25 -3.00 0.35
C ASP A 23 13.27 -2.12 -0.91
N ILE A 24 12.45 -1.06 -0.94
CA ILE A 24 12.45 -0.03 -2.00
C ILE A 24 13.80 0.70 -2.04
N GLU A 25 14.33 1.12 -0.89
CA GLU A 25 15.65 1.78 -0.81
C GLU A 25 16.76 0.88 -1.35
N LYS A 26 16.72 -0.43 -1.07
CA LYS A 26 17.67 -1.40 -1.61
C LYS A 26 17.60 -1.54 -3.13
N ARG A 27 16.46 -1.24 -3.75
CA ARG A 27 16.30 -1.17 -5.21
C ARG A 27 16.83 0.15 -5.81
N GLY A 28 17.29 1.09 -4.98
CA GLY A 28 17.77 2.40 -5.43
C GLY A 28 16.63 3.42 -5.66
N LEU A 29 15.44 3.15 -5.14
CA LEU A 29 14.29 4.05 -5.23
C LEU A 29 14.08 4.79 -3.91
N GLU A 30 13.43 5.94 -3.97
CA GLU A 30 13.06 6.70 -2.77
C GLU A 30 11.67 6.28 -2.26
N PRO A 31 11.57 5.68 -1.06
CA PRO A 31 10.28 5.28 -0.51
C PRO A 31 9.51 6.49 0.06
N VAL A 32 8.32 6.72 -0.47
CA VAL A 32 7.37 7.70 0.08
C VAL A 32 6.19 6.97 0.71
N LYS A 33 6.04 7.14 2.02
CA LYS A 33 4.93 6.55 2.80
C LYS A 33 3.65 7.37 2.62
N GLU A 34 2.50 6.70 2.71
CA GLU A 34 1.17 7.31 2.56
C GLU A 34 1.02 8.14 1.27
N HIS A 35 1.50 7.61 0.14
CA HIS A 35 1.47 8.32 -1.13
C HIS A 35 0.05 8.40 -1.71
N PRO A 36 -0.47 9.61 -2.04
CA PRO A 36 -1.78 9.76 -2.66
C PRO A 36 -1.76 9.34 -4.13
N VAL A 37 -2.77 8.60 -4.55
CA VAL A 37 -3.03 8.24 -5.95
C VAL A 37 -4.42 8.73 -6.31
N ASP A 38 -4.49 9.62 -7.31
CA ASP A 38 -5.77 10.02 -7.88
C ASP A 38 -6.36 8.86 -8.67
N THR A 39 -7.61 8.52 -8.35
CA THR A 39 -8.33 7.38 -8.92
C THR A 39 -9.64 7.85 -9.54
N PRO A 40 -9.59 8.68 -10.61
CA PRO A 40 -10.79 9.16 -11.28
C PRO A 40 -11.61 7.97 -11.81
N GLY A 41 -12.94 8.06 -11.69
CA GLY A 41 -13.85 6.98 -12.05
C GLY A 41 -13.85 5.77 -11.09
N GLY A 42 -13.11 5.86 -9.97
CA GLY A 42 -13.08 4.82 -8.95
C GLY A 42 -14.14 4.90 -7.88
N ALA A 43 -14.17 3.85 -7.04
CA ALA A 43 -15.03 3.84 -5.86
C ALA A 43 -14.69 5.00 -4.91
N LYS A 44 -13.45 5.51 -4.97
CA LYS A 44 -13.04 6.79 -4.39
C LYS A 44 -12.33 7.63 -5.44
N LYS A 45 -12.42 8.95 -5.34
CA LYS A 45 -11.69 9.89 -6.20
C LYS A 45 -10.16 9.87 -5.95
N ARG A 46 -9.76 9.45 -4.75
CA ARG A 46 -8.36 9.33 -4.33
C ARG A 46 -8.18 8.13 -3.40
N ARG A 47 -7.11 7.38 -3.60
CA ARG A 47 -6.61 6.34 -2.70
C ARG A 47 -5.25 6.77 -2.15
N TYR A 48 -4.86 6.17 -1.04
CA TYR A 48 -3.54 6.34 -0.46
C TYR A 48 -2.92 4.96 -0.43
N VAL A 49 -1.79 4.80 -1.08
CA VAL A 49 -0.98 3.58 -0.94
C VAL A 49 -0.07 3.72 0.26
N ASP A 50 0.28 2.60 0.88
CA ASP A 50 1.09 2.64 2.10
C ASP A 50 2.53 3.07 1.83
N VAL A 51 3.12 2.62 0.71
CA VAL A 51 4.44 3.05 0.25
C VAL A 51 4.46 3.13 -1.28
N ALA A 52 5.06 4.18 -1.83
CA ALA A 52 5.43 4.27 -3.25
C ALA A 52 6.95 4.35 -3.37
N GLY A 53 7.53 3.71 -4.39
CA GLY A 53 8.94 3.88 -4.75
C GLY A 53 9.05 4.90 -5.87
N LEU A 54 9.84 5.95 -5.64
CA LEU A 54 10.07 7.03 -6.60
C LEU A 54 11.42 6.85 -7.27
N ASP A 55 11.48 7.13 -8.57
CA ASP A 55 12.74 7.22 -9.32
C ASP A 55 13.52 8.51 -9.00
N GLU A 56 14.69 8.67 -9.61
CA GLU A 56 15.52 9.87 -9.47
C GLU A 56 14.80 11.17 -9.89
N ASN A 57 13.78 11.07 -10.75
CA ASN A 57 12.95 12.18 -11.21
C ASN A 57 11.74 12.45 -10.29
N LYS A 58 11.67 11.82 -9.11
CA LYS A 58 10.54 11.88 -8.17
C LYS A 58 9.22 11.36 -8.76
N LYS A 59 9.28 10.50 -9.78
CA LYS A 59 8.09 9.84 -10.36
C LYS A 59 7.86 8.51 -9.64
N PRO A 60 6.63 8.24 -9.17
CA PRO A 60 6.31 6.94 -8.58
C PRO A 60 6.33 5.87 -9.68
N VAL A 61 7.21 4.88 -9.52
CA VAL A 61 7.40 3.74 -10.44
C VAL A 61 6.94 2.41 -9.85
N GLU A 62 6.71 2.35 -8.54
CA GLU A 62 6.12 1.19 -7.89
C GLU A 62 5.19 1.62 -6.75
N PHE A 63 4.11 0.85 -6.57
CA PHE A 63 3.12 1.08 -5.53
C PHE A 63 2.98 -0.15 -4.65
N HIS A 64 2.95 0.03 -3.33
CA HIS A 64 2.85 -1.05 -2.36
C HIS A 64 1.72 -0.77 -1.36
N GLN A 65 0.91 -1.80 -1.12
CA GLN A 65 -0.20 -1.78 -0.19
C GLN A 65 0.05 -2.78 0.93
N VAL A 66 0.02 -2.33 2.18
CA VAL A 66 0.19 -3.15 3.37
C VAL A 66 -1.18 -3.37 4.00
N GLY A 67 -1.55 -4.61 4.26
CA GLY A 67 -2.91 -4.88 4.71
C GLY A 67 -3.13 -6.22 5.39
N LYS A 68 -4.39 -6.45 5.77
CA LYS A 68 -4.81 -7.76 6.29
C LYS A 68 -5.22 -8.66 5.15
N GLN A 69 -4.94 -9.94 5.30
CA GLN A 69 -5.50 -11.03 4.49
C GLN A 69 -6.46 -11.88 5.32
N THR A 70 -7.34 -12.60 4.63
CA THR A 70 -8.18 -13.66 5.21
C THR A 70 -7.34 -14.88 5.57
N LYS A 71 -7.92 -15.84 6.30
CA LYS A 71 -7.27 -17.14 6.59
C LYS A 71 -6.83 -17.86 5.31
N ASP A 72 -7.61 -17.69 4.24
CA ASP A 72 -7.32 -18.26 2.91
C ASP A 72 -6.26 -17.49 2.12
N GLY A 73 -5.54 -16.55 2.75
CA GLY A 73 -4.44 -15.79 2.14
C GLY A 73 -4.87 -14.67 1.17
N ARG A 74 -6.17 -14.39 1.06
CA ARG A 74 -6.67 -13.34 0.15
C ARG A 74 -6.70 -11.98 0.84
N PRO A 75 -6.30 -10.88 0.18
CA PRO A 75 -6.47 -9.55 0.76
C PRO A 75 -7.93 -9.29 1.10
N VAL A 76 -8.20 -8.65 2.25
CA VAL A 76 -9.57 -8.32 2.63
C VAL A 76 -10.23 -7.41 1.59
N ALA A 77 -11.56 -7.47 1.47
CA ALA A 77 -12.29 -6.81 0.38
C ALA A 77 -12.00 -5.31 0.23
N ARG A 78 -11.74 -4.61 1.34
CA ARG A 78 -11.34 -3.19 1.34
C ARG A 78 -10.02 -2.96 0.62
N GLU A 79 -9.02 -3.81 0.86
CA GLU A 79 -7.69 -3.69 0.27
C GLU A 79 -7.73 -4.05 -1.21
N ARG A 80 -8.49 -5.10 -1.59
CA ARG A 80 -8.73 -5.42 -3.00
C ARG A 80 -9.33 -4.24 -3.75
N LYS A 81 -10.42 -3.66 -3.26
CA LYS A 81 -11.04 -2.48 -3.88
C LYS A 81 -10.09 -1.28 -3.98
N ALA A 82 -9.20 -1.09 -3.02
CA ALA A 82 -8.20 -0.02 -3.08
C ALA A 82 -7.16 -0.29 -4.18
N MET A 83 -6.67 -1.52 -4.28
CA MET A 83 -5.73 -1.93 -5.34
C MET A 83 -6.38 -1.88 -6.72
N ASP A 84 -7.61 -2.36 -6.87
CA ASP A 84 -8.36 -2.30 -8.14
C ASP A 84 -8.57 -0.84 -8.59
N ASP A 85 -8.82 0.07 -7.63
CA ASP A 85 -8.97 1.50 -7.94
C ASP A 85 -7.67 2.13 -8.44
N VAL A 86 -6.54 1.76 -7.83
CA VAL A 86 -5.20 2.24 -8.20
C VAL A 86 -4.77 1.63 -9.54
N GLU A 87 -4.98 0.33 -9.72
CA GLU A 87 -4.68 -0.40 -10.96
C GLU A 87 -5.40 0.22 -12.15
N ARG A 88 -6.70 0.49 -12.02
CA ARG A 88 -7.46 1.17 -13.09
C ARG A 88 -6.90 2.56 -13.41
N ALA A 89 -6.41 3.28 -12.41
CA ALA A 89 -5.94 4.66 -12.58
C ALA A 89 -4.49 4.76 -13.09
N LYS A 90 -3.65 3.78 -12.77
CA LYS A 90 -2.22 3.79 -13.10
C LYS A 90 -1.82 2.76 -14.15
N GLY A 91 -2.70 1.81 -14.47
CA GLY A 91 -2.39 0.66 -15.33
C GLY A 91 -1.60 -0.44 -14.61
N GLU A 92 -1.23 -0.23 -13.35
CA GLU A 92 -0.36 -1.13 -12.58
C GLU A 92 -0.98 -1.44 -11.22
N ARG A 93 -1.07 -2.74 -10.91
CA ARG A 93 -1.62 -3.21 -9.64
C ARG A 93 -0.59 -3.02 -8.52
N PRO A 94 -0.95 -2.37 -7.39
CA PRO A 94 -0.05 -2.29 -6.25
C PRO A 94 0.33 -3.67 -5.72
N THR A 95 1.60 -3.82 -5.33
CA THR A 95 2.08 -5.04 -4.67
C THR A 95 1.51 -5.13 -3.26
N PHE A 96 0.84 -6.24 -2.95
CA PHE A 96 0.22 -6.45 -1.64
C PHE A 96 1.15 -7.14 -0.64
N HIS A 97 1.26 -6.56 0.56
CA HIS A 97 2.09 -7.04 1.66
C HIS A 97 1.22 -7.35 2.90
N PRO A 98 0.94 -8.63 3.19
CA PRO A 98 0.19 -8.99 4.38
C PRO A 98 1.03 -8.82 5.65
N TYR A 99 0.46 -8.21 6.71
CA TYR A 99 1.11 -8.11 8.03
C TYR A 99 0.54 -9.09 9.08
N ASN A 100 -0.53 -9.81 8.74
CA ASN A 100 -1.21 -10.75 9.64
C ASN A 100 -1.09 -12.20 9.17
N LYS A 101 0.05 -12.60 8.58
CA LYS A 101 0.33 -14.03 8.39
C LYS A 101 0.31 -14.70 9.76
N GLU A 102 -0.75 -15.45 10.05
CA GLU A 102 -0.72 -16.45 11.11
C GLU A 102 0.40 -17.43 10.71
N LYS A 103 1.32 -17.68 11.64
CA LYS A 103 2.32 -18.73 11.53
C LYS A 103 1.64 -20.08 11.54
#